data_AF-A0A1G9TA52-F1
#
_entry.id   AF-A0A1G9TA52-F1
#
_cell.length_a   1.000
_cell.length_b   1.000
_cell.length_c   1.000
_cell.angle_alpha   90.00
_cell.angle_beta   90.00
_cell.angle_gamma   90.00
#
_symmetry.space_group_name_H-M   'P 1'
#
loop_
_entity.id
_entity.type
_entity.pdbx_description
1 polymer ?
#
loop_
_entity_poly.entity_id
_entity_poly.type
_entity_poly.pdbx_seq_one_letter_code
_entity_poly.pdbx_strand_id
1 'polypeptide(L)' 'MIARLAMCALVLLLAGCGQKGPLYMPDDEQAAERYGDPADATPDDES' A
#
# COMPACT_ATOMS: atom_id res chain seq x y z
N MET A 1 7.37 32.46 -8.49
CA MET A 1 6.06 31.74 -8.50
C MET A 1 6.24 30.28 -8.95
N ILE A 2 6.95 30.03 -10.06
CA ILE A 2 7.22 28.69 -10.61
C ILE A 2 7.88 27.73 -9.59
N ALA A 3 8.87 28.20 -8.81
CA ALA A 3 9.55 27.36 -7.82
C ALA A 3 8.61 26.83 -6.71
N ARG A 4 7.58 27.61 -6.31
CA ARG A 4 6.59 27.15 -5.33
C ARG A 4 5.65 26.11 -5.93
N LEU A 5 5.25 26.29 -7.19
CA LEU A 5 4.44 25.32 -7.92
C LEU A 5 5.19 24.00 -8.12
N ALA A 6 6.47 24.05 -8.46
CA ALA A 6 7.31 22.86 -8.61
C ALA A 6 7.45 22.07 -7.29
N MET A 7 7.62 22.78 -6.17
CA MET A 7 7.70 22.14 -4.85
C MET A 7 6.37 21.47 -4.45
N CYS A 8 5.23 22.13 -4.68
CA CYS A 8 3.91 21.54 -4.42
C CYS A 8 3.65 20.30 -5.28
N ALA A 9 3.99 20.34 -6.57
CA ALA A 9 3.83 19.20 -7.47
C ALA A 9 4.66 17.98 -7.03
N LEU A 10 5.89 18.21 -6.56
CA LEU A 10 6.76 17.14 -6.07
C LEU A 10 6.17 16.45 -4.83
N VAL A 11 5.64 17.21 -3.88
CA VAL A 11 5.02 16.66 -2.65
C VAL A 11 3.78 15.82 -2.97
N LEU A 12 2.95 16.27 -3.92
CA LEU A 12 1.76 15.52 -4.35
C LEU A 12 2.14 14.22 -5.08
N LEU A 13 3.22 14.23 -5.85
CA LEU A 13 3.70 13.03 -6.54
C LEU A 13 4.26 12.01 -5.55
N LEU A 14 4.98 12.44 -4.50
CA LEU A 14 5.47 11.56 -3.44
C LEU A 14 4.34 11.02 -2.56
N ALA A 15 3.32 11.85 -2.28
CA ALA A 15 2.13 11.40 -1.56
C ALA A 15 1.32 10.39 -2.38
N GLY A 16 1.21 10.61 -3.70
CA GLY A 16 0.47 9.79 -4.65
C GLY A 16 1.16 8.48 -5.07
N CYS A 17 2.50 8.43 -5.04
CA CYS A 17 3.29 7.25 -5.38
C CYS A 17 3.24 6.22 -4.24
N GLY A 18 2.09 5.55 -4.10
CA GLY A 18 1.80 4.61 -3.00
C GLY A 18 0.51 4.91 -2.24
N GLN A 19 -0.31 5.85 -2.73
CA GLN A 19 -1.55 6.30 -2.07
C GLN A 19 -2.70 5.31 -2.19
N LYS A 20 -2.47 4.11 -1.64
CA LYS A 20 -3.45 3.04 -1.37
C LYS A 20 -3.48 1.93 -2.44
N GLY A 21 -2.51 1.01 -2.35
CA GLY A 21 -2.91 -0.41 -2.43
C GLY A 21 -3.78 -0.71 -1.21
N PRO A 22 -4.78 -1.62 -1.29
CA PRO A 22 -5.65 -1.84 -0.17
C PRO A 22 -4.79 -2.35 0.98
N LEU A 23 -4.66 -1.51 2.00
CA LEU A 23 -4.10 -1.92 3.27
C LEU A 23 -5.02 -3.05 3.72
N TYR A 24 -4.53 -4.30 3.72
CA TYR A 24 -5.30 -5.45 4.15
C TYR A 24 -5.84 -5.18 5.54
N MET A 25 -7.10 -4.76 5.61
CA MET A 25 -7.89 -4.86 6.81
C MET A 25 -8.57 -6.23 6.74
N PRO A 26 -8.69 -6.96 7.87
CA PRO A 26 -9.38 -8.24 7.90
C PRO A 26 -10.82 -8.20 7.35
N ASP A 27 -11.48 -7.03 7.36
CA ASP A 27 -12.79 -6.78 6.77
C ASP A 27 -12.75 -6.19 5.34
N ASP A 28 -11.57 -6.03 4.73
CA ASP A 28 -11.43 -5.56 3.35
C ASP A 28 -11.35 -6.76 2.40
N GLU A 29 -12.52 -7.20 1.92
CA GLU A 29 -12.69 -8.36 1.03
C GLU A 29 -11.81 -8.26 -0.23
N GLN A 30 -11.59 -7.06 -0.77
CA GLN A 30 -10.77 -6.86 -1.96
C GLN A 30 -9.28 -7.01 -1.70
N ALA A 31 -8.85 -6.82 -0.45
CA ALA A 31 -7.48 -7.11 -0.04
C ALA A 31 -7.28 -8.63 0.15
N ALA A 32 -8.28 -9.32 0.71
CA ALA A 32 -8.26 -10.77 0.90
C ALA A 32 -8.17 -11.52 -0.43
N GLU A 33 -8.94 -11.14 -1.45
CA GLU A 33 -8.88 -11.78 -2.78
C GLU A 33 -7.52 -11.61 -3.48
N ARG A 34 -6.84 -10.49 -3.25
CA ARG A 34 -5.59 -10.16 -3.95
C ARG A 34 -4.35 -10.69 -3.25
N TYR A 35 -4.34 -10.74 -1.92
CA TYR A 35 -3.14 -11.03 -1.14
C TYR A 35 -3.21 -12.34 -0.32
N GLY A 36 -4.39 -12.95 -0.18
CA GLY A 36 -4.59 -14.11 0.71
C GLY A 36 -4.60 -13.71 2.19
N ASP A 37 -5.02 -14.62 3.07
CA ASP A 37 -5.01 -14.35 4.50
C ASP A 37 -3.60 -14.61 5.06
N PRO A 38 -3.04 -13.72 5.90
CA PRO A 38 -1.72 -13.94 6.47
C PRO A 38 -1.65 -15.16 7.41
N ALA A 39 -2.78 -15.71 7.89
CA ALA A 39 -2.79 -16.98 8.62
C ALA A 39 -2.40 -18.17 7.72
N ASP A 40 -2.48 -18.01 6.40
CA ASP A 40 -1.99 -18.97 5.42
C ASP A 40 -0.46 -18.88 5.25
N ALA A 41 0.16 -17.80 5.73
CA ALA A 41 1.58 -17.49 5.56
C ALA A 41 2.44 -17.88 6.77
N THR A 42 2.02 -18.86 7.58
CA THR A 42 2.93 -19.52 8.52
C THR A 42 4.06 -20.18 7.71
N PRO A 43 5.33 -19.79 7.89
CA PRO A 43 6.42 -20.55 7.31
C PRO A 43 6.43 -21.93 7.98
N ASP A 44 6.13 -22.97 7.20
CA ASP A 44 6.43 -24.37 7.51
C ASP A 44 7.96 -24.56 7.56
N ASP A 45 8.62 -23.96 8.55
CA ASP A 45 10.03 -24.20 8.87
C ASP A 45 10.09 -24.96 10.20
N GLU A 46 9.61 -26.20 10.16
CA GLU A 46 9.94 -27.26 11.11
C GLU A 46 10.75 -28.33 10.37
N SER A 47 12.09 -28.26 10.47
CA SER A 47 12.99 -29.42 10.29
C SER A 47 14.38 -29.15 10.84
#